data_AF-A0A7C1ZW40-F1
#
_entry.id   AF-A0A7C1ZW40-F1
#
_cell.length_a   1.000
_cell.length_b   1.000
_cell.length_c   1.000
_cell.angle_alpha   90.00
_cell.angle_beta   90.00
_cell.angle_gamma   90.00
#
_symmetry.space_group_name_H-M   'P 1'
#
loop_
_entity.id
_entity.type
_entity.pdbx_description
1 polymer ?
#
loop_
_entity_poly.entity_id
_entity_poly.type
_entity_poly.pdbx_seq_one_letter_code
_entity_poly.pdbx_strand_id
1 'polypeptide(L)'
;MDKTPSMVTSLEDVLVQEFRACQNLHTLTKDERVALFQNDVTKLTDLVEHKEALLDELGQIEDHRRMIVQNLAQSFGVQSSSPTIAEISAVLNSEPSDRISRLREGILALTGDIRDLTDGNQALAIS
;
A
#
# COMPACT_ATOMS: atom_id res chain seq x y z
N MET A 1 -19.67 -14.02 -20.31
CA MET A 1 -18.83 -12.83 -20.63
C MET A 1 -17.58 -12.96 -19.80
N ASP A 2 -16.42 -12.97 -20.45
CA ASP A 2 -15.13 -12.99 -19.78
C ASP A 2 -14.94 -11.69 -18.99
N LYS A 3 -14.96 -11.78 -17.64
CA LYS A 3 -14.83 -10.63 -16.72
C LYS A 3 -13.36 -10.31 -16.41
N THR A 4 -12.43 -11.11 -16.92
CA THR A 4 -11.01 -11.01 -16.61
C THR A 4 -10.42 -9.62 -16.93
N PRO A 5 -10.69 -8.99 -18.09
CA PRO A 5 -10.17 -7.66 -18.38
C PRO A 5 -10.59 -6.59 -17.38
N SER A 6 -11.85 -6.61 -16.92
CA SER A 6 -12.32 -5.61 -15.95
C SER A 6 -11.69 -5.80 -14.57
N MET A 7 -11.41 -7.05 -14.19
CA MET A 7 -10.81 -7.37 -12.90
C MET A 7 -9.32 -7.01 -12.84
N VAL A 8 -8.61 -7.11 -13.97
CA VAL A 8 -7.22 -6.63 -14.08
C VAL A 8 -7.16 -5.12 -13.93
N THR A 9 -8.08 -4.37 -14.57
CA THR A 9 -8.20 -2.92 -14.34
C THR A 9 -8.51 -2.61 -12.88
N SER A 10 -9.43 -3.34 -12.24
CA SER A 10 -9.72 -3.15 -10.81
C SER A 10 -8.50 -3.42 -9.91
N LEU A 11 -7.65 -4.41 -10.26
CA LEU A 11 -6.40 -4.64 -9.54
C LEU A 11 -5.42 -3.47 -9.71
N GLU A 12 -5.32 -2.92 -10.91
CA GLU A 12 -4.49 -1.73 -11.17
C GLU A 12 -5.01 -0.53 -10.35
N ASP A 13 -6.32 -0.28 -10.37
CA ASP A 13 -6.95 0.83 -9.64
C ASP A 13 -6.75 0.74 -8.12
N VAL A 14 -6.88 -0.46 -7.53
CA VAL A 14 -6.68 -0.64 -6.09
C VAL A 14 -5.21 -0.50 -5.70
N LEU A 15 -4.28 -0.92 -6.56
CA LEU A 15 -2.84 -0.72 -6.34
C LEU A 15 -2.45 0.76 -6.45
N VAL A 16 -3.08 1.52 -7.35
CA VAL A 16 -2.90 2.98 -7.40
C VAL A 16 -3.40 3.65 -6.12
N GLN A 17 -4.52 3.19 -5.56
CA GLN A 17 -5.04 3.68 -4.28
C GLN A 17 -4.07 3.35 -3.13
N GLU A 18 -3.60 2.09 -3.04
CA GLU A 18 -2.61 1.65 -2.05
C GLU A 18 -1.33 2.49 -2.13
N PHE A 19 -0.80 2.69 -3.34
CA PHE A 19 0.38 3.52 -3.56
C PHE A 19 0.20 4.96 -3.06
N ARG A 20 -0.93 5.61 -3.38
CA ARG A 20 -1.23 6.97 -2.92
C ARG A 20 -1.40 7.05 -1.41
N ALA A 21 -2.08 6.08 -0.80
CA ALA A 21 -2.22 6.00 0.64
C ALA A 21 -0.84 5.84 1.33
N CYS A 22 0.05 5.00 0.78
CA CYS A 22 1.44 4.93 1.26
C CYS A 22 2.19 6.26 1.09
N GLN A 23 2.04 6.98 -0.03
CA GLN A 23 2.67 8.30 -0.20
C GLN A 23 2.20 9.32 0.84
N ASN A 24 0.90 9.30 1.16
CA ASN A 24 0.33 10.16 2.20
C ASN A 24 0.90 9.78 3.58
N LEU A 25 0.95 8.49 3.91
CA LEU A 25 1.49 8.01 5.19
C LEU A 25 2.96 8.40 5.34
N HIS A 26 3.74 8.21 4.29
CA HIS A 26 5.13 8.64 4.24
C HIS A 26 5.30 10.15 4.47
N THR A 27 4.41 10.97 3.92
CA THR A 27 4.41 12.42 4.15
C THR A 27 4.09 12.75 5.61
N LEU A 28 3.05 12.14 6.18
CA LEU A 28 2.69 12.33 7.60
C LEU A 28 3.81 11.89 8.54
N THR A 29 4.52 10.81 8.23
CA THR A 29 5.67 10.35 9.01
C THR A 29 6.87 11.29 8.90
N LYS A 30 7.07 11.97 7.77
CA LYS A 30 8.07 13.05 7.67
C LYS A 30 7.67 14.28 8.49
N ASP A 31 6.40 14.66 8.44
CA ASP A 31 5.90 15.81 9.21
C ASP A 31 5.99 15.56 10.72
N GLU A 32 5.77 14.32 11.17
CA GLU A 32 5.96 13.91 12.56
C GLU A 32 7.41 14.13 13.01
N ARG A 33 8.39 13.81 12.17
CA ARG A 33 9.81 14.07 12.48
C ARG A 33 10.04 15.55 12.76
N VAL A 34 9.48 16.42 11.92
CA VAL A 34 9.61 17.88 12.10
C VAL A 34 8.94 18.33 13.39
N ALA A 35 7.73 17.86 13.68
CA ALA A 35 7.01 18.20 14.89
C ALA A 35 7.73 17.72 16.16
N LEU A 36 8.35 16.51 16.14
CA LEU A 36 9.20 16.00 17.21
C LEU A 36 10.38 16.94 17.48
N PHE A 37 11.11 17.36 16.45
CA PHE A 37 12.22 18.31 16.60
C PHE A 37 11.78 19.66 17.18
N GLN A 38 10.57 20.10 16.86
CA GLN A 38 10.01 21.37 17.33
C GLN A 38 9.34 21.25 18.71
N ASN A 39 9.21 20.05 19.27
CA ASN A 39 8.40 19.76 20.45
C ASN A 39 6.95 20.26 20.29
N ASP A 40 6.39 20.23 19.08
CA ASP A 40 5.04 20.68 18.80
C ASP A 40 4.03 19.55 19.11
N VAL A 41 3.67 19.46 20.38
CA VAL A 41 2.76 18.42 20.90
C VAL A 41 1.39 18.48 20.24
N THR A 42 0.87 19.68 19.94
CA THR A 42 -0.42 19.82 19.27
C THR A 42 -0.36 19.22 17.87
N LYS A 43 0.68 19.56 17.10
CA LYS A 43 0.86 19.00 15.76
C LYS A 43 1.08 17.48 15.79
N LEU A 44 1.77 16.96 16.80
CA LEU A 44 1.95 15.51 16.97
C LEU A 44 0.63 14.78 17.19
N THR A 45 -0.25 15.31 18.05
CA THR A 45 -1.59 14.73 18.26
C THR A 45 -2.38 14.68 16.96
N ASP A 46 -2.43 15.80 16.23
CA ASP A 46 -3.13 15.85 14.93
C ASP A 46 -2.55 14.81 13.96
N LEU A 47 -1.22 14.71 13.87
CA LEU A 47 -0.56 13.78 12.95
C LEU A 47 -0.86 12.31 13.28
N VAL A 48 -0.93 11.96 14.58
CA VAL A 48 -1.29 10.60 15.00
C VAL A 48 -2.72 10.27 14.55
N GLU A 49 -3.69 11.16 14.78
CA GLU A 49 -5.08 10.94 14.36
C GLU A 49 -5.20 10.74 12.84
N HIS A 50 -4.50 11.56 12.04
CA HIS A 50 -4.50 11.42 10.59
C HIS A 50 -3.84 10.12 10.12
N LYS A 51 -2.79 9.66 10.79
CA LYS A 51 -2.14 8.38 10.48
C LYS A 51 -3.02 7.19 10.83
N GLU A 52 -3.71 7.22 11.98
CA GLU A 52 -4.65 6.17 12.36
C GLU A 52 -5.77 6.01 11.32
N ALA A 53 -6.40 7.14 10.93
CA ALA A 53 -7.43 7.12 9.89
C ALA A 53 -6.91 6.57 8.54
N LEU A 54 -5.67 6.91 8.17
CA LEU A 54 -5.06 6.43 6.94
C LEU A 54 -4.66 4.95 7.00
N LEU A 55 -4.24 4.46 8.18
CA LEU A 55 -3.97 3.04 8.38
C LEU A 55 -5.25 2.21 8.31
N ASP A 56 -6.37 2.72 8.81
CA ASP A 56 -7.69 2.10 8.65
C ASP A 56 -8.10 2.04 7.17
N GLU A 57 -7.88 3.12 6.39
CA GLU A 57 -8.09 3.14 4.94
C GLU A 57 -7.21 2.11 4.22
N LEU A 58 -5.92 2.04 4.57
CA LEU A 58 -4.98 1.05 4.03
C LEU A 58 -5.44 -0.39 4.30
N GLY A 59 -6.01 -0.65 5.49
CA GLY A 59 -6.60 -1.95 5.80
C GLY A 59 -7.74 -2.32 4.86
N GLN A 60 -8.65 -1.39 4.57
CA GLN A 60 -9.75 -1.61 3.62
C GLN A 60 -9.26 -1.81 2.18
N ILE A 61 -8.26 -1.04 1.75
CA ILE A 61 -7.62 -1.18 0.44
C ILE A 61 -6.96 -2.56 0.32
N GLU A 62 -6.25 -3.01 1.36
CA GLU A 62 -5.61 -4.32 1.38
C GLU A 62 -6.62 -5.46 1.26
N ASP A 63 -7.71 -5.41 2.02
CA ASP A 63 -8.76 -6.42 1.95
C ASP A 63 -9.41 -6.47 0.56
N HIS A 64 -9.68 -5.30 -0.03
CA HIS A 64 -10.20 -5.21 -1.40
C HIS A 64 -9.22 -5.80 -2.41
N ARG A 65 -7.93 -5.49 -2.29
CA ARG A 65 -6.87 -6.05 -3.13
C ARG A 65 -6.80 -7.57 -3.00
N ARG A 66 -6.82 -8.11 -1.78
CA ARG A 66 -6.80 -9.57 -1.53
C ARG A 66 -7.98 -10.26 -2.19
N MET A 67 -9.18 -9.68 -2.11
CA MET A 67 -10.36 -10.20 -2.79
C MET A 67 -10.19 -10.22 -4.32
N ILE A 68 -9.68 -9.15 -4.92
CA ILE A 68 -9.45 -9.09 -6.38
C ILE A 68 -8.42 -10.14 -6.81
N VAL A 69 -7.29 -10.24 -6.09
CA VAL A 69 -6.22 -11.22 -6.36
C VAL A 69 -6.76 -12.65 -6.27
N GLN A 70 -7.57 -12.97 -5.26
CA GLN A 70 -8.20 -14.28 -5.12
C GLN A 70 -9.09 -14.62 -6.32
N ASN A 71 -9.92 -13.68 -6.75
CA ASN A 71 -10.85 -13.91 -7.86
C ASN A 71 -10.11 -14.01 -9.22
N LEU A 72 -9.03 -13.25 -9.41
CA LEU A 72 -8.16 -13.37 -10.59
C LEU A 72 -7.44 -14.73 -10.59
N ALA A 73 -6.92 -15.18 -9.46
CA ALA A 73 -6.29 -16.49 -9.33
C ALA A 73 -7.24 -17.61 -9.76
N GLN A 74 -8.49 -17.56 -9.31
CA GLN A 74 -9.52 -18.52 -9.70
C GLN A 74 -9.82 -18.47 -11.21
N SER A 75 -9.88 -17.27 -11.79
CA SER A 75 -10.15 -17.07 -13.22
C SER A 75 -9.02 -17.60 -14.11
N PHE A 76 -7.77 -17.48 -13.66
CA PHE A 76 -6.59 -18.00 -14.37
C PHE A 76 -6.20 -19.43 -13.99
N GLY A 77 -6.92 -20.07 -13.07
CA GLY A 77 -6.64 -21.44 -12.63
C GLY A 77 -5.38 -21.59 -11.75
N VAL A 78 -4.91 -20.50 -11.14
CA VAL A 78 -3.76 -20.51 -10.22
C VAL A 78 -4.11 -21.30 -8.96
N GLN A 79 -3.44 -22.43 -8.74
CA GLN A 79 -3.65 -23.33 -7.61
C GLN A 79 -2.80 -22.85 -6.40
N SER A 80 -3.18 -21.73 -5.80
CA SER A 80 -2.57 -21.22 -4.57
C SER A 80 -3.65 -20.99 -3.51
N SER A 81 -3.39 -21.41 -2.27
CA SER A 81 -4.28 -21.15 -1.13
C SER A 81 -4.25 -19.70 -0.67
N SER A 82 -3.19 -18.96 -1.02
CA SER A 82 -3.04 -17.52 -0.77
C SER A 82 -2.32 -16.89 -1.96
N PRO A 83 -3.05 -16.62 -3.06
CA PRO A 83 -2.45 -16.08 -4.27
C PRO A 83 -1.89 -14.68 -4.03
N THR A 84 -0.76 -14.41 -4.69
CA THR A 84 -0.02 -13.16 -4.57
C THR A 84 -0.13 -12.32 -5.85
N ILE A 85 0.09 -11.01 -5.73
CA ILE A 85 0.15 -10.10 -6.89
C ILE A 85 1.22 -10.56 -7.90
N ALA A 86 2.34 -11.11 -7.41
CA ALA A 86 3.42 -11.61 -8.26
C ALA A 86 2.97 -12.84 -9.08
N GLU A 87 2.26 -13.78 -8.47
CA GLU A 87 1.70 -14.94 -9.17
C GLU A 87 0.66 -14.52 -10.22
N ILE A 88 -0.19 -13.54 -9.89
CA ILE A 88 -1.14 -12.98 -10.87
C ILE A 88 -0.39 -12.30 -12.03
N SER A 89 0.62 -11.49 -11.75
CA SER A 89 1.39 -10.79 -12.78
C SER A 89 2.07 -11.76 -13.75
N ALA A 90 2.54 -12.91 -13.27
CA ALA A 90 3.19 -13.93 -14.08
C ALA A 90 2.26 -14.61 -15.11
N VAL A 91 0.94 -14.58 -14.89
CA VAL A 91 -0.06 -15.19 -15.78
C VAL A 91 -0.79 -14.17 -16.67
N LEU A 92 -0.52 -12.87 -16.48
CA LEU A 92 -1.06 -11.79 -17.30
C LEU A 92 -0.25 -11.57 -18.58
N ASN A 93 -0.89 -10.95 -19.57
CA ASN A 93 -0.19 -10.42 -20.75
C ASN A 93 0.82 -9.33 -20.33
N SER A 94 1.82 -9.08 -21.17
CA SER A 94 3.00 -8.27 -20.84
C SER A 94 2.66 -6.86 -20.34
N GLU A 95 1.76 -6.14 -21.00
CA GLU A 95 1.52 -4.73 -20.66
C GLU A 95 0.84 -4.52 -19.28
N PRO A 96 -0.28 -5.20 -18.93
CA PRO A 96 -0.81 -5.12 -17.56
C PRO A 96 0.12 -5.70 -16.50
N SER A 97 0.87 -6.76 -16.83
CA SER A 97 1.84 -7.38 -15.93
C SER A 97 2.94 -6.38 -15.51
N ASP A 98 3.47 -5.64 -16.47
CA ASP A 98 4.49 -4.61 -16.23
C ASP A 98 3.96 -3.49 -15.32
N ARG A 99 2.73 -3.01 -15.56
CA ARG A 99 2.13 -1.94 -14.75
C ARG A 99 1.89 -2.38 -13.31
N ILE A 100 1.29 -3.55 -13.12
CA ILE A 100 1.03 -4.13 -11.80
C ILE A 100 2.35 -4.37 -11.04
N SER A 101 3.37 -4.90 -11.72
CA SER A 101 4.68 -5.15 -11.12
C SER A 101 5.34 -3.85 -10.65
N ARG A 102 5.33 -2.79 -11.47
CA ARG A 102 5.87 -1.48 -11.10
C ARG A 102 5.13 -0.84 -9.93
N LEU A 103 3.81 -0.92 -9.90
CA LEU A 103 3.02 -0.42 -8.77
C LEU A 103 3.37 -1.16 -7.48
N ARG A 104 3.46 -2.50 -7.54
CA ARG A 104 3.88 -3.33 -6.41
C ARG A 104 5.28 -2.95 -5.91
N GLU A 105 6.24 -2.76 -6.81
CA GLU A 105 7.60 -2.34 -6.45
C GLU A 105 7.60 -0.96 -5.78
N GLY A 106 6.84 0.00 -6.32
CA GLY A 106 6.69 1.33 -5.73
C GLY A 106 6.07 1.29 -4.32
N ILE A 107 5.05 0.46 -4.12
CA ILE A 107 4.43 0.25 -2.79
C ILE A 107 5.46 -0.34 -1.83
N LEU A 108 6.16 -1.41 -2.22
CA LEU A 108 7.17 -2.06 -1.38
C LEU A 108 8.28 -1.08 -0.97
N ALA A 109 8.78 -0.28 -1.91
CA ALA A 109 9.78 0.75 -1.62
C ALA A 109 9.25 1.78 -0.59
N LEU A 110 8.05 2.33 -0.81
CA LEU A 110 7.45 3.28 0.13
C LEU A 110 7.23 2.69 1.52
N THR A 111 6.76 1.44 1.62
CA THR A 111 6.57 0.78 2.91
C THR A 111 7.89 0.58 3.66
N GLY A 112 8.99 0.31 2.94
CA GLY A 112 10.33 0.28 3.51
C GLY A 112 10.73 1.65 4.08
N ASP A 113 10.61 2.69 3.26
CA ASP A 113 10.94 4.07 3.67
C ASP A 113 10.11 4.53 4.88
N ILE A 114 8.80 4.21 4.92
CA ILE A 114 7.92 4.54 6.05
C ILE A 114 8.41 3.86 7.32
N ARG A 115 8.82 2.60 7.24
CA ARG A 115 9.31 1.84 8.40
C ARG A 115 10.59 2.46 8.95
N ASP A 116 11.56 2.73 8.08
CA ASP A 116 12.83 3.36 8.48
C ASP A 116 12.60 4.75 9.09
N LEU A 117 11.66 5.53 8.52
CA LEU A 117 11.29 6.83 9.08
C LEU A 117 10.63 6.70 10.45
N THR A 118 9.73 5.75 10.62
CA THR A 118 9.00 5.49 11.87
C THR A 118 9.97 5.06 12.97
N ASP A 119 10.88 4.13 12.68
CA ASP A 119 11.91 3.69 13.64
C ASP A 119 12.79 4.88 14.06
N GLY A 120 13.18 5.73 13.11
CA GLY A 120 13.92 6.96 13.39
C GLY A 120 13.15 7.97 14.24
N ASN A 121 11.84 8.12 14.00
CA ASN A 121 11.00 9.02 14.78
C ASN A 121 10.78 8.51 16.21
N GLN A 122 10.60 7.20 16.37
CA GLN A 122 10.50 6.57 17.68
C GLN A 122 11.77 6.79 18.51
N ALA A 123 12.95 6.69 17.89
CA ALA A 123 14.21 6.97 18.55
C ALA A 123 14.32 8.43 19.03
N LEU A 124 13.83 9.39 18.24
CA LEU A 124 13.78 10.82 18.61
C LEU A 124 12.77 11.10 19.73
N ALA A 125 11.65 10.38 19.78
CA ALA A 125 10.62 10.59 20.79
C ALA A 125 11.04 10.14 22.19
N ILE A 126 12.01 9.22 22.30
CA ILE A 126 12.50 8.67 23.58
C ILE A 126 13.86 9.23 24.00
N SER A 127 14.50 10.06 23.17
CA SER A 127 15.80 10.69 23.44
C SER A 127 15.66 11.94 24.28
#